data_AF-A0A7J7JTM1-F1
#
_entry.id   AF-A0A7J7JTM1-F1
#
_cell.length_a   1.000
_cell.length_b   1.000
_cell.length_c   1.000
_cell.angle_alpha   90.00
_cell.angle_beta   90.00
_cell.angle_gamma   90.00
#
_symmetry.space_group_name_H-M   'P 1'
#
loop_
_entity.id
_entity.type
_entity.pdbx_description
1 polymer ?
#
loop_
_entity_poly.entity_id
_entity_poly.type
_entity_poly.pdbx_seq_one_letter_code
_entity_poly.pdbx_strand_id
1 'polypeptide(L)'
;MSKRARTVEQENRQFNDSWTEEFLMVPLPAGGMLCLECNTTVKTMKRSNAKSHYEIKHGQTYNQMNPEFRKERVASLISSRQRQQSLMRGPTDDNKKALLVGSKIAYLINKKGKPFMDGQIIKECIEIAADTMCDNEQAKQVFQKISLSRPTITRRTEQLSANIQAQLEDRMKGFLAYSIALDESTDKVDTAQLSIFIRGVDKNLIVTEDLLALRSMTGTTTGKDIYNEVMATIKTKNLALEKLSAIVTDGAPSMNGVRNGFTTLLLNKIREEKISPLPLAFHCIIHQENLAAKILRMDNVLQVVKETVNYIRSRGLKHRQFRQFLDELQAEYEDIPYFAEVRWLSKGKMIGRAYKLQTEILNFCESHGRELPEFRDSEFLNDFAFLVDILTHLNDLNTKLQGKDKLISDLYHHVGGFDGMLELWIEEFDKYYVDRESFPTLAGRPGLEENLTVIDQ
;
A
#
# COMPACT_ATOMS: atom_id res chain seq x y z
N MET A 1 -31.86 -32.69 -64.38
CA MET A 1 -32.48 -31.99 -63.22
C MET A 1 -31.72 -32.36 -61.96
N SER A 2 -30.95 -31.40 -61.40
CA SER A 2 -30.18 -31.58 -60.16
C SER A 2 -31.11 -31.62 -58.95
N LYS A 3 -31.02 -32.66 -58.11
CA LYS A 3 -31.74 -32.73 -56.83
C LYS A 3 -31.17 -31.68 -55.89
N ARG A 4 -31.91 -30.59 -55.66
CA ARG A 4 -31.62 -29.58 -54.65
C ARG A 4 -31.48 -30.26 -53.28
N ALA A 5 -30.28 -30.24 -52.69
CA ALA A 5 -30.04 -30.72 -51.34
C ALA A 5 -30.79 -29.80 -50.36
N ARG A 6 -31.72 -30.35 -49.58
CA ARG A 6 -32.47 -29.62 -48.55
C ARG A 6 -31.58 -29.42 -47.33
N THR A 7 -31.38 -28.17 -46.89
CA THR A 7 -30.64 -27.86 -45.67
C THR A 7 -31.56 -27.86 -44.45
N VAL A 8 -31.03 -28.29 -43.30
CA VAL A 8 -31.75 -28.48 -42.03
C VAL A 8 -32.40 -27.19 -41.51
N GLU A 9 -31.83 -26.04 -41.85
CA GLU A 9 -32.32 -24.69 -41.49
C GLU A 9 -33.67 -24.34 -42.13
N GLN A 10 -34.03 -24.96 -43.27
CA GLN A 10 -35.29 -24.67 -43.98
C GLN A 10 -36.51 -25.41 -43.40
N GLU A 11 -36.33 -26.40 -42.52
CA GLU A 11 -37.40 -27.32 -42.11
C GLU A 11 -37.97 -27.06 -40.71
N ASN A 12 -37.52 -26.00 -40.02
CA ASN A 12 -38.03 -25.55 -38.72
C ASN A 12 -38.37 -26.69 -37.72
N ARG A 13 -37.50 -27.71 -37.67
CA ARG A 13 -37.77 -28.97 -36.96
C ARG A 13 -37.61 -28.77 -35.46
N GLN A 14 -38.72 -28.78 -34.74
CA GLN A 14 -38.75 -28.65 -33.29
C GLN A 14 -38.60 -30.01 -32.59
N PHE A 15 -38.05 -29.97 -31.38
CA PHE A 15 -38.02 -31.13 -30.49
C PHE A 15 -39.44 -31.48 -30.05
N ASN A 16 -39.73 -32.76 -29.88
CA ASN A 16 -40.99 -33.23 -29.30
C ASN A 16 -40.70 -33.87 -27.96
N ASP A 17 -41.35 -33.39 -26.89
CA ASP A 17 -41.14 -33.82 -25.52
C ASP A 17 -41.37 -35.32 -25.31
N SER A 18 -42.20 -35.95 -26.13
CA SER A 18 -42.40 -37.40 -26.10
C SER A 18 -41.11 -38.18 -26.34
N TRP A 19 -40.14 -37.60 -27.06
CA TRP A 19 -38.85 -38.24 -27.34
C TRP A 19 -37.97 -38.41 -26.09
N THR A 20 -38.27 -37.67 -25.02
CA THR A 20 -37.59 -37.84 -23.73
C THR A 20 -37.92 -39.18 -23.10
N GLU A 21 -39.19 -39.59 -23.10
CA GLU A 21 -39.58 -40.91 -22.59
C GLU A 21 -39.36 -42.02 -23.63
N GLU A 22 -39.64 -41.74 -24.91
CA GLU A 22 -39.56 -42.74 -25.98
C GLU A 22 -38.11 -43.11 -26.34
N PHE A 23 -37.20 -42.14 -26.36
CA PHE A 23 -35.83 -42.32 -26.88
C PHE A 23 -34.73 -41.83 -25.95
N LEU A 24 -35.06 -41.44 -24.71
CA LEU A 24 -34.11 -40.92 -23.72
C LEU A 24 -33.42 -39.63 -24.19
N MET A 25 -34.10 -38.79 -24.99
CA MET A 25 -33.51 -37.60 -25.60
C MET A 25 -33.95 -36.32 -24.90
N VAL A 26 -33.06 -35.33 -24.81
CA VAL A 26 -33.40 -33.95 -24.43
C VAL A 26 -32.81 -32.95 -25.42
N PRO A 27 -33.45 -31.80 -25.64
CA PRO A 27 -32.94 -30.81 -26.59
C PRO A 27 -31.69 -30.11 -26.05
N LEU A 28 -30.80 -29.70 -26.94
CA LEU A 28 -29.66 -28.85 -26.62
C LEU A 28 -29.90 -27.40 -27.08
N PRO A 29 -29.53 -26.37 -26.28
CA PRO A 29 -29.72 -24.96 -26.65
C PRO A 29 -29.01 -24.55 -27.94
N ALA A 30 -27.86 -25.17 -28.25
CA ALA A 30 -27.08 -24.91 -29.47
C ALA A 30 -27.56 -25.70 -30.71
N GLY A 31 -28.70 -26.40 -30.61
CA GLY A 31 -29.24 -27.28 -31.65
C GLY A 31 -28.84 -28.75 -31.48
N GLY A 32 -29.74 -29.66 -31.91
CA GLY A 32 -29.59 -31.11 -31.75
C GLY A 32 -30.20 -31.65 -30.46
N MET A 33 -29.93 -32.93 -30.17
CA MET A 33 -30.46 -33.67 -29.02
C MET A 33 -29.34 -34.39 -28.29
N LEU A 34 -29.50 -34.60 -26.99
CA LEU A 34 -28.57 -35.36 -26.17
C LEU A 34 -29.27 -36.57 -25.57
N CYS A 35 -28.62 -37.73 -25.60
CA CYS A 35 -29.09 -38.90 -24.88
C CYS A 35 -28.80 -38.76 -23.37
N LEU A 36 -29.82 -38.98 -22.53
CA LEU A 36 -29.76 -38.91 -21.08
C LEU A 36 -28.91 -40.03 -20.43
N GLU A 37 -28.77 -41.20 -21.07
CA GLU A 37 -28.02 -42.33 -20.50
C GLU A 37 -26.53 -42.28 -20.86
N CYS A 38 -26.20 -42.11 -22.15
CA CYS A 38 -24.82 -42.18 -22.63
C CYS A 38 -24.18 -40.82 -22.94
N ASN A 39 -24.90 -39.71 -22.75
CA ASN A 39 -24.45 -38.35 -23.05
C ASN A 39 -23.97 -38.15 -24.51
N THR A 40 -24.39 -39.01 -25.44
CA THR A 40 -24.06 -38.86 -26.86
C THR A 40 -24.93 -37.78 -27.49
N THR A 41 -24.32 -36.87 -28.26
CA THR A 41 -25.03 -35.81 -28.98
C THR A 41 -25.44 -36.25 -30.37
N VAL A 42 -26.74 -36.17 -30.66
CA VAL A 42 -27.35 -36.35 -31.98
C VAL A 42 -27.56 -34.97 -32.61
N LYS A 43 -26.70 -34.59 -33.55
CA LYS A 43 -26.63 -33.23 -34.13
C LYS A 43 -27.89 -32.78 -34.88
N THR A 44 -28.80 -33.70 -35.21
CA THR A 44 -29.96 -33.42 -36.06
C THR A 44 -31.25 -33.71 -35.31
N MET A 45 -32.14 -32.71 -35.18
CA MET A 45 -33.47 -32.87 -34.57
C MET A 45 -34.42 -33.61 -35.52
N LYS A 46 -34.25 -34.93 -35.61
CA LYS A 46 -35.12 -35.84 -36.37
C LYS A 46 -35.49 -37.05 -35.51
N ARG A 47 -36.79 -37.37 -35.45
CA ARG A 47 -37.30 -38.57 -34.76
C ARG A 47 -36.59 -39.84 -35.21
N SER A 48 -36.32 -39.99 -36.52
CA SER A 48 -35.57 -41.15 -37.06
C SER A 48 -34.20 -41.31 -36.41
N ASN A 49 -33.51 -40.20 -36.15
CA ASN A 49 -32.14 -40.22 -35.64
C ASN A 49 -32.12 -40.44 -34.11
N ALA A 50 -33.11 -39.88 -33.39
CA ALA A 50 -33.36 -40.22 -31.99
C ALA A 50 -33.67 -41.71 -31.83
N LYS A 51 -34.59 -42.22 -32.64
CA LYS A 51 -35.00 -43.64 -32.64
C LYS A 51 -33.85 -44.57 -32.99
N SER A 52 -33.10 -44.31 -34.07
CA SER A 52 -31.95 -45.15 -34.44
C SER A 52 -30.86 -45.15 -33.37
N HIS A 53 -30.55 -44.00 -32.76
CA HIS A 53 -29.60 -43.98 -31.64
C HIS A 53 -30.10 -44.84 -30.47
N TYR A 54 -31.35 -44.64 -30.07
CA TYR A 54 -31.97 -45.39 -28.98
C TYR A 54 -31.95 -46.90 -29.26
N GLU A 55 -32.41 -47.34 -30.44
CA GLU A 55 -32.48 -48.77 -30.79
C GLU A 55 -31.10 -49.44 -30.79
N ILE A 56 -30.07 -48.75 -31.31
CA ILE A 56 -28.70 -49.28 -31.41
C ILE A 56 -28.02 -49.33 -30.03
N LYS A 57 -28.18 -48.29 -29.21
CA LYS A 57 -27.38 -48.13 -27.97
C LYS A 57 -28.10 -48.55 -26.70
N HIS A 58 -29.43 -48.48 -26.68
CA HIS A 58 -30.23 -48.61 -25.47
C HIS A 58 -31.43 -49.54 -25.63
N GLY A 59 -31.83 -49.88 -26.87
CA GLY A 59 -33.03 -50.66 -27.17
C GLY A 59 -33.04 -52.03 -26.51
N GLN A 60 -31.92 -52.76 -26.51
CA GLN A 60 -31.84 -54.08 -25.86
C GLN A 60 -32.17 -54.02 -24.37
N THR A 61 -31.66 -53.01 -23.67
CA THR A 61 -31.86 -52.85 -22.22
C THR A 61 -33.23 -52.27 -21.91
N TYR A 62 -33.62 -51.19 -22.59
CA TYR A 62 -34.80 -50.39 -22.24
C TYR A 62 -36.11 -50.92 -22.84
N ASN A 63 -36.07 -51.78 -23.87
CA ASN A 63 -37.28 -52.43 -24.40
C ASN A 63 -37.71 -53.64 -23.55
N GLN A 64 -36.79 -54.22 -22.78
CA GLN A 64 -37.06 -55.35 -21.87
C GLN A 64 -37.44 -54.90 -20.46
N MET A 65 -37.30 -53.61 -20.15
CA MET A 65 -37.67 -53.04 -18.86
C MET A 65 -39.18 -52.91 -18.71
N ASN A 66 -39.66 -53.12 -17.48
CA ASN A 66 -41.04 -52.80 -17.12
C ASN A 66 -41.30 -51.29 -17.37
N PRO A 67 -42.46 -50.93 -17.96
CA PRO A 67 -42.80 -49.54 -18.29
C PRO A 67 -42.76 -48.55 -17.12
N GLU A 68 -43.15 -48.95 -15.92
CA GLU A 68 -43.14 -48.09 -14.72
C GLU A 68 -41.71 -47.81 -14.26
N PHE A 69 -40.89 -48.85 -14.13
CA PHE A 69 -39.46 -48.71 -13.81
C PHE A 69 -38.70 -47.87 -14.84
N ARG A 70 -39.07 -47.97 -16.12
CA ARG A 70 -38.52 -47.13 -17.17
C ARG A 70 -38.82 -45.66 -16.92
N LYS A 71 -40.07 -45.30 -16.58
CA LYS A 71 -40.44 -43.91 -16.29
C LYS A 71 -39.66 -43.35 -15.09
N GLU A 72 -39.53 -44.14 -14.02
CA GLU A 72 -38.72 -43.75 -12.85
C GLU A 72 -37.25 -43.54 -13.20
N ARG A 73 -36.67 -44.41 -14.03
CA ARG A 73 -35.29 -44.28 -14.50
C ARG A 73 -35.10 -43.01 -15.32
N VAL A 74 -36.00 -42.69 -16.24
CA VAL A 74 -35.95 -41.45 -17.02
C VAL A 74 -36.03 -40.22 -16.11
N ALA A 75 -36.95 -40.21 -15.14
CA ALA A 75 -37.07 -39.11 -14.17
C ALA A 75 -35.79 -38.93 -13.33
N SER A 76 -35.15 -40.04 -12.93
CA SER A 76 -33.87 -40.03 -12.22
C SER A 76 -32.72 -39.45 -13.05
N LEU A 77 -32.64 -39.80 -14.35
CA LEU A 77 -31.63 -39.26 -15.27
C LEU A 77 -31.82 -37.75 -15.50
N ILE A 78 -33.07 -37.30 -15.66
CA ILE A 78 -33.41 -35.87 -15.78
C ILE A 78 -32.98 -35.12 -14.52
N SER A 79 -33.32 -35.65 -13.34
CA SER A 79 -32.98 -35.03 -12.04
C SER A 79 -31.47 -34.97 -11.82
N SER A 80 -30.75 -36.04 -12.17
CA SER A 80 -29.29 -36.11 -12.08
C SER A 80 -28.62 -35.09 -12.98
N ARG A 81 -29.14 -34.91 -14.20
CA ARG A 81 -28.66 -33.91 -15.16
C ARG A 81 -28.92 -32.49 -14.68
N GLN A 82 -30.11 -32.20 -14.15
CA GLN A 82 -30.42 -30.87 -13.58
C GLN A 82 -29.48 -30.52 -12.42
N ARG A 83 -29.14 -31.52 -11.58
CA ARG A 83 -28.16 -31.37 -10.50
C ARG A 83 -26.74 -31.14 -11.02
N GLN A 84 -26.32 -31.82 -12.09
CA GLN A 84 -25.03 -31.55 -12.75
C GLN A 84 -24.98 -30.15 -13.39
N GLN A 85 -26.09 -29.71 -14.00
CA GLN A 85 -26.18 -28.39 -14.59
C GLN A 85 -26.18 -27.27 -13.55
N SER A 86 -26.76 -27.48 -12.37
CA SER A 86 -26.74 -26.48 -11.29
C SER A 86 -25.33 -26.30 -10.70
N LEU A 87 -24.54 -27.36 -10.62
CA LEU A 87 -23.12 -27.31 -10.22
C LEU A 87 -22.22 -26.61 -11.26
N MET A 88 -22.64 -26.57 -12.52
CA MET A 88 -21.92 -25.94 -13.64
C MET A 88 -22.35 -24.50 -13.93
N ARG A 89 -23.26 -23.90 -13.13
CA ARG A 89 -23.66 -22.49 -13.33
C ARG A 89 -22.55 -21.56 -12.86
N GLY A 90 -22.06 -20.73 -13.76
CA GLY A 90 -21.12 -19.65 -13.42
C GLY A 90 -21.71 -18.64 -12.41
N PRO A 91 -20.88 -17.82 -11.77
CA PRO A 91 -21.34 -16.85 -10.77
C PRO A 91 -22.39 -15.90 -11.36
N THR A 92 -23.47 -15.68 -10.61
CA THR A 92 -24.52 -14.71 -10.96
C THR A 92 -23.96 -13.29 -11.03
N ASP A 93 -24.67 -12.39 -11.70
CA ASP A 93 -24.27 -10.98 -11.79
C ASP A 93 -24.14 -10.33 -10.40
N ASP A 94 -25.05 -10.66 -9.48
CA ASP A 94 -24.98 -10.24 -8.08
C ASP A 94 -23.72 -10.74 -7.37
N ASN A 95 -23.29 -11.97 -7.63
CA ASN A 95 -22.08 -12.52 -7.00
C ASN A 95 -20.83 -11.77 -7.48
N LYS A 96 -20.79 -11.39 -8.77
CA LYS A 96 -19.70 -10.58 -9.33
C LYS A 96 -19.70 -9.18 -8.73
N LYS A 97 -20.87 -8.55 -8.59
CA LYS A 97 -21.04 -7.25 -7.95
C LYS A 97 -20.63 -7.28 -6.47
N ALA A 98 -21.06 -8.29 -5.72
CA ALA A 98 -20.69 -8.48 -4.32
C ALA A 98 -19.18 -8.69 -4.13
N LEU A 99 -18.55 -9.45 -5.04
CA LEU A 99 -17.09 -9.60 -5.06
C LEU A 99 -16.40 -8.25 -5.31
N LEU A 100 -16.84 -7.49 -6.32
CA LEU A 100 -16.29 -6.18 -6.64
C LEU A 100 -16.41 -5.19 -5.48
N VAL A 101 -17.60 -5.08 -4.88
CA VAL A 101 -17.84 -4.23 -3.71
C VAL A 101 -16.93 -4.64 -2.57
N GLY A 102 -16.86 -5.94 -2.29
CA GLY A 102 -16.02 -6.46 -1.24
C GLY A 102 -14.52 -6.23 -1.45
N SER A 103 -14.04 -6.28 -2.69
CA SER A 103 -12.65 -5.93 -3.04
C SER A 103 -12.38 -4.43 -2.91
N LYS A 104 -13.34 -3.56 -3.27
CA LYS A 104 -13.24 -2.11 -3.05
C LYS A 104 -13.18 -1.75 -1.57
N ILE A 105 -13.96 -2.43 -0.73
CA ILE A 105 -13.91 -2.24 0.72
C ILE A 105 -12.55 -2.70 1.27
N ALA A 106 -12.06 -3.87 0.87
CA ALA A 106 -10.73 -4.35 1.26
C ALA A 106 -9.62 -3.35 0.86
N TYR A 107 -9.67 -2.83 -0.37
CA TYR A 107 -8.77 -1.79 -0.84
C TYR A 107 -8.82 -0.53 0.06
N LEU A 108 -10.02 -0.08 0.45
CA LEU A 108 -10.18 1.09 1.32
C LEU A 108 -9.60 0.86 2.72
N ILE A 109 -9.86 -0.32 3.32
CA ILE A 109 -9.28 -0.74 4.61
C ILE A 109 -7.74 -0.67 4.53
N ASN A 110 -7.15 -1.27 3.50
CA ASN A 110 -5.71 -1.29 3.29
C ASN A 110 -5.14 0.12 3.08
N LYS A 111 -5.79 0.93 2.23
CA LYS A 111 -5.37 2.32 1.94
C LYS A 111 -5.38 3.20 3.20
N LYS A 112 -6.26 2.92 4.16
CA LYS A 112 -6.35 3.65 5.43
C LYS A 112 -5.51 3.02 6.55
N GLY A 113 -4.76 1.95 6.27
CA GLY A 113 -3.95 1.25 7.27
C GLY A 113 -4.79 0.66 8.42
N LYS A 114 -6.04 0.27 8.13
CA LYS A 114 -6.97 -0.23 9.14
C LYS A 114 -6.83 -1.74 9.33
N PRO A 115 -7.10 -2.28 10.54
CA PRO A 115 -7.09 -3.71 10.79
C PRO A 115 -8.08 -4.46 9.89
N PHE A 116 -7.74 -5.68 9.48
CA PHE A 116 -8.64 -6.52 8.67
C PHE A 116 -9.95 -6.90 9.39
N MET A 117 -9.98 -6.79 10.72
CA MET A 117 -11.18 -7.05 11.52
C MET A 117 -12.26 -5.99 11.30
N ASP A 118 -11.88 -4.76 10.89
CA ASP A 118 -12.82 -3.68 10.60
C ASP A 118 -13.80 -4.05 9.48
N GLY A 119 -13.46 -5.04 8.63
CA GLY A 119 -14.38 -5.57 7.63
C GLY A 119 -15.70 -6.09 8.21
N GLN A 120 -15.67 -6.66 9.42
CA GLN A 120 -16.87 -7.14 10.10
C GLN A 120 -17.75 -5.97 10.59
N ILE A 121 -17.14 -4.93 11.17
CA ILE A 121 -17.85 -3.72 11.59
C ILE A 121 -18.51 -3.06 10.36
N ILE A 122 -17.78 -2.94 9.25
CA ILE A 122 -18.32 -2.38 8.00
C ILE A 122 -19.49 -3.22 7.49
N LYS A 123 -19.44 -4.56 7.64
CA LYS A 123 -20.55 -5.43 7.28
C LYS A 123 -21.79 -5.15 8.11
N GLU A 124 -21.64 -5.06 9.42
CA GLU A 124 -22.73 -4.73 10.35
C GLU A 124 -23.34 -3.37 10.00
N CYS A 125 -22.52 -2.35 9.70
CA CYS A 125 -23.02 -1.06 9.24
C CYS A 125 -23.84 -1.16 7.94
N ILE A 126 -23.40 -1.96 6.96
CA ILE A 126 -24.12 -2.18 5.71
C ILE A 126 -25.46 -2.89 5.97
N GLU A 127 -25.48 -3.89 6.85
CA GLU A 127 -26.69 -4.63 7.21
C GLU A 127 -27.70 -3.75 7.94
N ILE A 128 -27.27 -2.96 8.93
CA ILE A 128 -28.13 -1.99 9.64
C ILE A 128 -28.74 -0.99 8.65
N ALA A 129 -27.93 -0.45 7.74
CA ALA A 129 -28.41 0.50 6.74
C ALA A 129 -29.41 -0.15 5.77
N ALA A 130 -29.11 -1.35 5.28
CA ALA A 130 -30.01 -2.10 4.41
C ALA A 130 -31.32 -2.47 5.12
N ASP A 131 -31.27 -2.85 6.38
CA ASP A 131 -32.45 -3.23 7.15
C ASP A 131 -33.38 -2.07 7.44
N THR A 132 -32.81 -0.89 7.68
CA THR A 132 -33.56 0.32 8.04
C THR A 132 -34.07 1.09 6.81
N MET A 133 -33.32 1.11 5.71
CA MET A 133 -33.61 1.96 4.55
C MET A 133 -34.23 1.21 3.36
N CYS A 134 -34.13 -0.12 3.30
CA CYS A 134 -34.69 -0.91 2.19
C CYS A 134 -35.91 -1.72 2.64
N ASP A 135 -37.08 -1.43 2.07
CA ASP A 135 -38.29 -2.24 2.31
C ASP A 135 -38.33 -3.53 1.46
N ASN A 136 -37.43 -3.65 0.48
CA ASN A 136 -37.37 -4.79 -0.43
C ASN A 136 -36.41 -5.87 0.11
N GLU A 137 -36.98 -6.99 0.55
CA GLU A 137 -36.24 -8.15 1.08
C GLU A 137 -35.20 -8.70 0.10
N GLN A 138 -35.51 -8.67 -1.20
CA GLN A 138 -34.59 -9.14 -2.23
C GLN A 138 -33.40 -8.18 -2.38
N ALA A 139 -33.58 -6.88 -2.16
CA ALA A 139 -32.49 -5.92 -2.10
C ALA A 139 -31.60 -6.14 -0.86
N LYS A 140 -32.19 -6.45 0.29
CA LYS A 140 -31.44 -6.81 1.52
C LYS A 140 -30.55 -8.04 1.33
N GLN A 141 -31.10 -9.09 0.69
CA GLN A 141 -30.34 -10.31 0.39
C GLN A 141 -29.13 -10.06 -0.52
N VAL A 142 -29.15 -9.04 -1.38
CA VAL A 142 -27.99 -8.67 -2.20
C VAL A 142 -26.83 -8.17 -1.33
N PHE A 143 -27.11 -7.37 -0.31
CA PHE A 143 -26.07 -6.87 0.62
C PHE A 143 -25.50 -7.98 1.49
N GLN A 144 -26.33 -8.96 1.89
CA GLN A 144 -25.89 -10.12 2.67
C GLN A 144 -24.82 -10.95 1.92
N LYS A 145 -24.85 -11.00 0.58
CA LYS A 145 -23.84 -11.70 -0.25
C LYS A 145 -22.43 -11.11 -0.14
N ILE A 146 -22.28 -9.86 0.32
CA ILE A 146 -20.97 -9.22 0.48
C ILE A 146 -20.24 -9.83 1.68
N SER A 147 -19.31 -10.75 1.47
CA SER A 147 -18.47 -11.27 2.55
C SER A 147 -17.35 -10.29 2.91
N LEU A 148 -17.23 -9.92 4.19
CA LEU A 148 -16.19 -9.01 4.71
C LEU A 148 -15.53 -9.54 6.00
N SER A 149 -15.60 -10.86 6.24
CA SER A 149 -14.91 -11.46 7.37
C SER A 149 -13.39 -11.22 7.27
N ARG A 150 -12.69 -11.22 8.42
CA ARG A 150 -11.23 -11.04 8.47
C ARG A 150 -10.48 -11.93 7.44
N PRO A 151 -10.72 -13.25 7.34
CA PRO A 151 -10.05 -14.08 6.33
C PRO A 151 -10.37 -13.66 4.88
N THR A 152 -11.59 -13.18 4.64
CA THR A 152 -11.99 -12.69 3.32
C THR A 152 -11.25 -11.42 2.94
N ILE A 153 -11.12 -10.48 3.89
CA ILE A 153 -10.35 -9.26 3.69
C ILE A 153 -8.87 -9.59 3.47
N THR A 154 -8.27 -10.47 4.27
CA THR A 154 -6.89 -10.95 4.06
C THR A 154 -6.68 -11.48 2.64
N ARG A 155 -7.52 -12.45 2.20
CA ARG A 155 -7.39 -13.03 0.86
C ARG A 155 -7.54 -12.00 -0.25
N ARG A 156 -8.45 -11.03 -0.08
CA ARG A 156 -8.62 -9.94 -1.05
C ARG A 156 -7.42 -9.01 -1.07
N THR A 157 -6.83 -8.72 0.07
CA THR A 157 -5.58 -7.95 0.17
C THR A 157 -4.45 -8.65 -0.58
N GLU A 158 -4.30 -9.96 -0.42
CA GLU A 158 -3.31 -10.76 -1.16
C GLU A 158 -3.57 -10.71 -2.67
N GLN A 159 -4.83 -10.85 -3.11
CA GLN A 159 -5.20 -10.76 -4.52
C GLN A 159 -4.94 -9.37 -5.11
N LEU A 160 -5.26 -8.30 -4.36
CA LEU A 160 -4.99 -6.92 -4.77
C LEU A 160 -3.48 -6.68 -4.86
N SER A 161 -2.71 -7.15 -3.89
CA SER A 161 -1.25 -7.06 -3.89
C SER A 161 -0.65 -7.78 -5.09
N ALA A 162 -1.05 -9.02 -5.35
CA ALA A 162 -0.62 -9.78 -6.52
C ALA A 162 -0.98 -9.09 -7.84
N ASN A 163 -2.16 -8.47 -7.91
CA ASN A 163 -2.58 -7.71 -9.09
C ASN A 163 -1.73 -6.44 -9.30
N ILE A 164 -1.46 -5.67 -8.24
CA ILE A 164 -0.58 -4.49 -8.30
C ILE A 164 0.82 -4.91 -8.75
N GLN A 165 1.35 -5.99 -8.18
CA GLN A 165 2.64 -6.53 -8.55
C GLN A 165 2.69 -6.95 -10.02
N ALA A 166 1.66 -7.65 -10.52
CA ALA A 166 1.58 -8.05 -11.92
C ALA A 166 1.50 -6.84 -12.87
N GLN A 167 0.78 -5.77 -12.49
CA GLN A 167 0.74 -4.53 -13.26
C GLN A 167 2.09 -3.81 -13.28
N LEU A 168 2.84 -3.84 -12.17
CA LEU A 168 4.19 -3.30 -12.12
C LEU A 168 5.14 -4.11 -13.01
N GLU A 169 5.12 -5.44 -12.89
CA GLU A 169 5.94 -6.35 -13.71
C GLU A 169 5.66 -6.21 -15.21
N ASP A 170 4.40 -5.97 -15.59
CA ASP A 170 4.05 -5.72 -16.98
C ASP A 170 4.65 -4.40 -17.50
N ARG A 171 4.55 -3.32 -16.71
CA ARG A 171 5.15 -2.02 -17.03
C ARG A 171 6.68 -2.10 -17.13
N MET A 172 7.32 -2.87 -16.24
CA MET A 172 8.77 -3.03 -16.21
C MET A 172 9.36 -3.63 -17.49
N LYS A 173 8.60 -4.46 -18.23
CA LYS A 173 9.04 -5.00 -19.53
C LYS A 173 9.33 -3.89 -20.54
N GLY A 174 8.61 -2.78 -20.44
CA GLY A 174 8.73 -1.62 -21.33
C GLY A 174 9.81 -0.61 -20.93
N PHE A 175 10.49 -0.80 -19.79
CA PHE A 175 11.50 0.16 -19.33
C PHE A 175 12.68 0.23 -20.29
N LEU A 176 13.09 1.45 -20.64
CA LEU A 176 14.34 1.76 -21.32
C LEU A 176 15.51 1.83 -20.34
N ALA A 177 15.25 2.41 -19.17
CA ALA A 177 16.17 2.49 -18.05
C ALA A 177 15.37 2.46 -16.73
N TYR A 178 16.02 2.02 -15.65
CA TYR A 178 15.46 2.09 -14.31
C TYR A 178 16.54 2.36 -13.26
N SER A 179 16.13 2.93 -12.15
CA SER A 179 16.94 3.10 -10.94
C SER A 179 16.28 2.39 -9.76
N ILE A 180 17.09 2.05 -8.76
CA ILE A 180 16.61 1.50 -7.50
C ILE A 180 16.98 2.40 -6.33
N ALA A 181 16.09 2.50 -5.35
CA ALA A 181 16.36 3.11 -4.06
C ALA A 181 16.19 2.07 -2.95
N LEU A 182 17.15 2.01 -2.04
CA LEU A 182 17.21 1.03 -0.97
C LEU A 182 17.13 1.73 0.38
N ASP A 183 16.30 1.18 1.25
CA ASP A 183 16.20 1.61 2.64
C ASP A 183 15.99 0.40 3.54
N GLU A 184 16.67 0.37 4.68
CA GLU A 184 16.57 -0.69 5.67
C GLU A 184 15.88 -0.16 6.92
N SER A 185 14.88 -0.89 7.41
CA SER A 185 14.25 -0.61 8.70
C SER A 185 14.05 -1.90 9.47
N THR A 186 14.20 -1.83 10.80
CA THR A 186 13.83 -2.93 11.69
C THR A 186 12.34 -2.87 12.02
N ASP A 187 11.65 -3.99 11.92
CA ASP A 187 10.26 -4.10 12.35
C ASP A 187 10.13 -4.32 13.86
N LYS A 188 8.89 -4.38 14.37
CA LYS A 188 8.61 -4.53 15.81
C LYS A 188 9.00 -5.89 16.40
N VAL A 189 9.39 -6.86 15.57
CA VAL A 189 9.86 -8.19 15.99
C VAL A 189 11.35 -8.35 15.71
N ASP A 190 12.07 -7.22 15.67
CA ASP A 190 13.52 -7.14 15.47
C ASP A 190 14.02 -7.77 14.15
N THR A 191 13.12 -7.93 13.16
CA THR A 191 13.51 -8.40 11.82
C THR A 191 13.79 -7.19 10.94
N ALA A 192 15.00 -7.12 10.39
CA ALA A 192 15.34 -6.10 9.41
C ALA A 192 14.58 -6.35 8.09
N GLN A 193 14.02 -5.30 7.52
CA GLN A 193 13.28 -5.31 6.28
C GLN A 193 13.99 -4.37 5.29
N LEU A 194 14.49 -4.95 4.20
CA LEU A 194 15.05 -4.20 3.09
C LEU A 194 13.93 -3.82 2.12
N SER A 195 13.66 -2.53 2.02
CA SER A 195 12.73 -1.97 1.04
C SER A 195 13.49 -1.65 -0.24
N ILE A 196 13.00 -2.18 -1.36
CA ILE A 196 13.56 -1.93 -2.69
C ILE A 196 12.50 -1.19 -3.50
N PHE A 197 12.73 0.09 -3.77
CA PHE A 197 11.91 0.89 -4.68
C PHE A 197 12.50 0.87 -6.07
N ILE A 198 11.65 0.88 -7.09
CA ILE A 198 12.04 1.01 -8.49
C ILE A 198 11.45 2.27 -9.07
N ARG A 199 12.25 2.97 -9.88
CA ARG A 199 11.80 4.06 -10.74
C ARG A 199 12.28 3.78 -12.16
N GLY A 200 11.36 3.60 -13.09
CA GLY A 200 11.67 3.28 -14.49
C GLY A 200 10.98 4.21 -15.46
N VAL A 201 11.54 4.33 -16.66
CA VAL A 201 10.99 5.14 -17.75
C VAL A 201 10.78 4.27 -18.97
N ASP A 202 9.60 4.37 -19.59
CA ASP A 202 9.27 3.63 -20.81
C ASP A 202 9.64 4.42 -22.09
N LYS A 203 9.39 3.81 -23.25
CA LYS A 203 9.62 4.42 -24.57
C LYS A 203 8.81 5.69 -24.85
N ASN A 204 7.71 5.91 -24.12
CA ASN A 204 6.87 7.10 -24.23
C ASN A 204 7.28 8.17 -23.19
N LEU A 205 8.40 7.96 -22.49
CA LEU A 205 8.89 8.81 -21.40
C LEU A 205 7.94 8.85 -20.20
N ILE A 206 7.10 7.83 -20.04
CA ILE A 206 6.23 7.69 -18.86
C ILE A 206 7.07 7.11 -17.72
N VAL A 207 7.17 7.86 -16.63
CA VAL A 207 7.86 7.44 -15.41
C VAL A 207 6.91 6.59 -14.56
N THR A 208 7.40 5.45 -14.10
CA THR A 208 6.74 4.59 -13.11
C THR A 208 7.62 4.50 -11.87
N GLU A 209 7.05 4.85 -10.71
CA GLU A 209 7.71 4.73 -9.41
C GLU A 209 6.84 3.90 -8.47
N ASP A 210 7.39 2.81 -7.93
CA ASP A 210 6.67 1.89 -7.05
C ASP A 210 7.60 1.06 -6.17
N LEU A 211 7.02 0.36 -5.18
CA LEU A 211 7.74 -0.62 -4.36
C LEU A 211 7.96 -1.90 -5.19
N LEU A 212 9.22 -2.25 -5.44
CA LEU A 212 9.58 -3.45 -6.20
C LEU A 212 9.51 -4.71 -5.34
N ALA A 213 10.06 -4.63 -4.13
CA ALA A 213 10.09 -5.72 -3.18
C ALA A 213 10.31 -5.22 -1.75
N LEU A 214 9.78 -5.97 -0.79
CA LEU A 214 10.14 -5.88 0.63
C LEU A 214 10.75 -7.23 1.02
N ARG A 215 12.02 -7.24 1.43
CA ARG A 215 12.79 -8.46 1.71
C ARG A 215 13.12 -8.52 3.19
N SER A 216 12.69 -9.58 3.86
CA SER A 216 13.05 -9.83 5.25
C SER A 216 14.47 -10.37 5.32
N MET A 217 15.31 -9.69 6.10
CA MET A 217 16.72 -10.02 6.32
C MET A 217 16.82 -10.78 7.64
N THR A 218 17.07 -12.09 7.56
CA THR A 218 17.21 -12.95 8.76
C THR A 218 18.67 -13.10 9.14
N GLY A 219 19.07 -12.59 10.30
CA GLY A 219 20.44 -12.69 10.80
C GLY A 219 21.20 -11.37 10.68
N THR A 220 22.02 -11.22 9.64
CA THR A 220 22.86 -10.03 9.42
C THR A 220 22.36 -9.15 8.29
N THR A 221 22.75 -7.88 8.32
CA THR A 221 22.45 -6.87 7.30
C THR A 221 23.74 -6.30 6.68
N THR A 222 24.68 -7.19 6.35
CA THR A 222 25.93 -6.76 5.71
C THR A 222 25.67 -6.32 4.27
N GLY A 223 26.59 -5.55 3.69
CA GLY A 223 26.48 -5.17 2.28
C GLY A 223 26.44 -6.36 1.32
N LYS A 224 26.99 -7.52 1.72
CA LYS A 224 26.88 -8.76 0.96
C LYS A 224 25.48 -9.37 1.01
N ASP A 225 24.84 -9.33 2.18
CA ASP A 225 23.47 -9.83 2.36
C ASP A 225 22.50 -9.01 1.52
N ILE A 226 22.61 -7.67 1.60
CA ILE A 226 21.83 -6.73 0.80
C ILE A 226 22.05 -6.96 -0.70
N TYR A 227 23.31 -7.10 -1.12
CA TYR A 227 23.65 -7.44 -2.52
C TYR A 227 22.98 -8.73 -2.98
N ASN A 228 23.01 -9.79 -2.18
CA ASN A 228 22.41 -11.06 -2.55
C ASN A 228 20.88 -10.93 -2.72
N GLU A 229 20.21 -10.22 -1.82
CA GLU A 229 18.76 -10.01 -1.90
C GLU A 229 18.35 -9.10 -3.07
N VAL A 230 19.12 -8.06 -3.37
CA VAL A 230 18.89 -7.20 -4.53
C VAL A 230 19.08 -7.98 -5.82
N MET A 231 20.16 -8.76 -5.95
CA MET A 231 20.39 -9.59 -7.15
C MET A 231 19.34 -10.68 -7.32
N ALA A 232 18.89 -11.31 -6.22
CA ALA A 232 17.77 -12.25 -6.24
C ALA A 232 16.48 -11.55 -6.71
N THR A 233 16.22 -10.31 -6.25
CA THR A 233 15.07 -9.52 -6.68
C THR A 233 15.15 -9.17 -8.17
N ILE A 234 16.28 -8.66 -8.66
CA ILE A 234 16.50 -8.37 -10.08
C ILE A 234 16.24 -9.62 -10.94
N LYS A 235 16.79 -10.77 -10.53
CA LYS A 235 16.60 -12.05 -11.24
C LYS A 235 15.15 -12.51 -11.23
N THR A 236 14.50 -12.52 -10.07
CA THR A 236 13.10 -12.99 -9.92
C THR A 236 12.10 -12.09 -10.65
N LYS A 237 12.40 -10.79 -10.75
CA LYS A 237 11.59 -9.81 -11.48
C LYS A 237 11.97 -9.65 -12.95
N ASN A 238 12.92 -10.46 -13.43
CA ASN A 238 13.39 -10.45 -14.81
C ASN A 238 13.82 -9.05 -15.30
N LEU A 239 14.50 -8.30 -14.43
CA LEU A 239 15.07 -7.01 -14.76
C LEU A 239 16.44 -7.19 -15.41
N ALA A 240 16.62 -6.54 -16.57
CA ALA A 240 17.91 -6.48 -17.24
C ALA A 240 18.87 -5.60 -16.43
N LEU A 241 20.05 -6.13 -16.05
CA LEU A 241 21.02 -5.36 -15.27
C LEU A 241 21.60 -4.20 -16.11
N GLU A 242 21.63 -4.36 -17.43
CA GLU A 242 22.10 -3.38 -18.41
C GLU A 242 21.25 -2.11 -18.46
N LYS A 243 20.01 -2.18 -17.98
CA LYS A 243 19.08 -1.04 -17.93
C LYS A 243 19.14 -0.30 -16.59
N LEU A 244 19.92 -0.78 -15.63
CA LEU A 244 20.09 -0.10 -14.34
C LEU A 244 20.92 1.17 -14.56
N SER A 245 20.31 2.34 -14.32
CA SER A 245 20.93 3.64 -14.55
C SER A 245 21.38 4.33 -13.27
N ALA A 246 20.74 4.06 -12.13
CA ALA A 246 21.12 4.65 -10.86
C ALA A 246 20.72 3.82 -9.64
N ILE A 247 21.42 4.06 -8.53
CA ILE A 247 21.24 3.44 -7.22
C ILE A 247 21.22 4.55 -6.18
N VAL A 248 20.26 4.52 -5.26
CA VAL A 248 20.17 5.47 -4.13
C VAL A 248 20.16 4.70 -2.81
N THR A 249 21.04 5.06 -1.87
CA THR A 249 21.14 4.42 -0.54
C THR A 249 21.32 5.45 0.59
N ASP A 250 21.09 5.06 1.84
CA ASP A 250 21.15 5.88 3.06
C ASP A 250 22.56 6.27 3.55
N GLY A 251 23.62 5.86 2.85
CA GLY A 251 24.99 6.16 3.25
C GLY A 251 25.58 5.24 4.32
N ALA A 252 24.83 4.26 4.84
CA ALA A 252 25.33 3.35 5.87
C ALA A 252 26.54 2.55 5.39
N PRO A 253 27.46 2.12 6.27
CA PRO A 253 28.62 1.32 5.89
C PRO A 253 28.28 0.02 5.14
N SER A 254 27.14 -0.61 5.45
CA SER A 254 26.62 -1.77 4.73
C SER A 254 26.22 -1.42 3.29
N MET A 255 25.75 -0.20 3.03
CA MET A 255 25.36 0.27 1.70
C MET A 255 26.58 0.76 0.89
N ASN A 256 27.38 1.67 1.45
CA ASN A 256 28.41 2.42 0.72
C ASN A 256 29.85 2.12 1.16
N GLY A 257 30.08 1.04 1.92
CA GLY A 257 31.42 0.60 2.28
C GLY A 257 32.33 0.35 1.07
N VAL A 258 33.56 0.87 1.15
CA VAL A 258 34.54 0.89 0.04
C VAL A 258 34.90 -0.49 -0.51
N ARG A 259 34.88 -1.53 0.33
CA ARG A 259 35.23 -2.92 -0.06
C ARG A 259 34.02 -3.84 -0.10
N ASN A 260 33.20 -3.79 0.94
CA ASN A 260 32.13 -4.76 1.18
C ASN A 260 30.73 -4.11 1.21
N GLY A 261 30.61 -2.84 0.85
CA GLY A 261 29.31 -2.17 0.73
C GLY A 261 28.54 -2.71 -0.47
N PHE A 262 27.21 -2.78 -0.34
CA PHE A 262 26.31 -3.18 -1.42
C PHE A 262 26.63 -2.49 -2.76
N THR A 263 26.73 -1.16 -2.75
CA THR A 263 26.97 -0.35 -3.96
C THR A 263 28.27 -0.77 -4.64
N THR A 264 29.34 -0.95 -3.86
CA THR A 264 30.64 -1.40 -4.35
C THR A 264 30.54 -2.79 -4.97
N LEU A 265 29.89 -3.74 -4.30
CA LEU A 265 29.75 -5.11 -4.78
C LEU A 265 28.96 -5.16 -6.10
N LEU A 266 27.88 -4.38 -6.21
CA LEU A 266 27.06 -4.30 -7.42
C LEU A 266 27.82 -3.68 -8.58
N LEU A 267 28.54 -2.56 -8.35
CA LEU A 267 29.34 -1.93 -9.38
C LEU A 267 30.48 -2.84 -9.87
N ASN A 268 31.12 -3.61 -8.98
CA ASN A 268 32.12 -4.59 -9.38
C ASN A 268 31.52 -5.69 -10.26
N LYS A 269 30.34 -6.21 -9.90
CA LYS A 269 29.62 -7.20 -10.69
C LYS A 269 29.29 -6.69 -12.11
N ILE A 270 28.81 -5.45 -12.22
CA ILE A 270 28.50 -4.81 -13.51
C ILE A 270 29.75 -4.64 -14.37
N ARG A 271 30.89 -4.28 -13.76
CA ARG A 271 32.20 -4.21 -14.46
C ARG A 271 32.66 -5.57 -14.95
N GLU A 272 32.53 -6.61 -14.13
CA GLU A 272 32.87 -7.99 -14.52
C GLU A 272 32.03 -8.47 -15.71
N GLU A 273 30.76 -8.10 -15.78
CA GLU A 273 29.86 -8.38 -16.91
C GLU A 273 30.05 -7.44 -18.11
N LYS A 274 30.98 -6.48 -18.02
CA LYS A 274 31.30 -5.50 -19.07
C LYS A 274 30.10 -4.67 -19.52
N ILE A 275 29.18 -4.39 -18.59
CA ILE A 275 28.00 -3.56 -18.84
C ILE A 275 28.39 -2.08 -18.77
N SER A 276 27.90 -1.29 -19.72
CA SER A 276 28.16 0.15 -19.84
C SER A 276 26.91 0.90 -20.31
N PRO A 277 26.64 2.13 -19.81
CA PRO A 277 27.40 2.84 -18.77
C PRO A 277 27.22 2.23 -17.38
N LEU A 278 28.15 2.52 -16.47
CA LEU A 278 27.97 2.16 -15.06
C LEU A 278 26.83 2.99 -14.46
N PRO A 279 25.98 2.40 -13.59
CA PRO A 279 24.94 3.16 -12.92
C PRO A 279 25.54 4.20 -11.98
N LEU A 280 24.86 5.33 -11.88
CA LEU A 280 25.18 6.37 -10.92
C LEU A 280 24.83 5.91 -9.51
N ALA A 281 25.69 6.18 -8.53
CA ALA A 281 25.41 5.90 -7.13
C ALA A 281 25.21 7.23 -6.38
N PHE A 282 24.05 7.37 -5.76
CA PHE A 282 23.67 8.55 -4.99
C PHE A 282 23.51 8.21 -3.52
N HIS A 283 23.94 9.13 -2.67
CA HIS A 283 23.52 9.16 -1.27
C HIS A 283 22.14 9.81 -1.21
N CYS A 284 21.20 9.19 -0.50
CA CYS A 284 19.85 9.72 -0.30
C CYS A 284 19.91 11.15 0.24
N ILE A 285 19.32 12.07 -0.52
CA ILE A 285 19.39 13.51 -0.23
C ILE A 285 18.76 13.88 1.11
N ILE A 286 17.74 13.14 1.54
CA ILE A 286 17.06 13.30 2.83
C ILE A 286 17.99 12.90 3.98
N HIS A 287 18.76 11.83 3.80
CA HIS A 287 19.76 11.43 4.78
C HIS A 287 20.91 12.46 4.82
N GLN A 288 21.31 13.01 3.68
CA GLN A 288 22.32 14.09 3.61
C GLN A 288 21.85 15.37 4.31
N GLU A 289 20.62 15.81 4.06
CA GLU A 289 20.01 16.97 4.74
C GLU A 289 19.99 16.75 6.25
N ASN A 290 19.54 15.58 6.72
CA ASN A 290 19.54 15.27 8.15
C ASN A 290 20.96 15.21 8.75
N LEU A 291 21.97 14.75 8.00
CA LEU A 291 23.36 14.81 8.43
C LEU A 291 23.88 16.25 8.52
N ALA A 292 23.50 17.11 7.57
CA ALA A 292 23.84 18.53 7.59
C ALA A 292 23.16 19.25 8.76
N ALA A 293 21.89 18.95 9.05
CA ALA A 293 21.15 19.50 10.18
C ALA A 293 21.80 19.21 11.54
N LYS A 294 22.61 18.14 11.68
CA LYS A 294 23.38 17.85 12.91
C LYS A 294 24.51 18.83 13.16
N ILE A 295 24.89 19.65 12.18
CA ILE A 295 25.88 20.73 12.36
C ILE A 295 25.33 21.83 13.26
N LEU A 296 24.00 21.98 13.33
CA LEU A 296 23.31 22.91 14.23
C LEU A 296 23.59 22.52 15.69
N ARG A 297 24.61 23.15 16.30
CA ARG A 297 25.14 22.87 17.64
C ARG A 297 24.20 23.37 18.76
N MET A 298 22.98 22.86 18.79
CA MET A 298 21.93 23.28 19.73
C MET A 298 21.68 22.22 20.82
N ASP A 299 22.73 21.52 21.24
CA ASP A 299 22.63 20.46 22.26
C ASP A 299 22.24 21.02 23.63
N ASN A 300 22.60 22.28 23.92
CA ASN A 300 22.20 23.01 25.12
C ASN A 300 20.68 23.01 25.31
N VAL A 301 19.92 23.32 24.24
CA VAL A 301 18.45 23.27 24.28
C VAL A 301 17.96 21.84 24.09
N LEU A 302 18.46 21.15 23.08
CA LEU A 302 17.92 19.86 22.65
C LEU A 302 17.99 18.81 23.76
N GLN A 303 19.10 18.75 24.50
CA GLN A 303 19.27 17.79 25.58
C GLN A 303 18.31 18.06 26.74
N VAL A 304 18.20 19.33 27.17
CA VAL A 304 17.29 19.75 28.25
C VAL A 304 15.84 19.42 27.90
N VAL A 305 15.39 19.79 26.69
CA VAL A 305 14.02 19.51 26.25
C VAL A 305 13.78 18.00 26.11
N LYS A 306 14.73 17.24 25.54
CA LYS A 306 14.65 15.77 25.43
C LYS A 306 14.49 15.12 26.80
N GLU A 307 15.29 15.51 27.78
CA GLU A 307 15.22 14.98 29.15
C GLU A 307 13.93 15.36 29.88
N THR A 308 13.42 16.56 29.64
CA THR A 308 12.12 17.02 30.16
C THR A 308 10.96 16.22 29.58
N VAL A 309 10.92 16.04 28.26
CA VAL A 309 9.88 15.23 27.62
C VAL A 309 9.98 13.76 28.00
N ASN A 310 11.19 13.19 28.08
CA ASN A 310 11.39 11.81 28.52
C ASN A 310 10.92 11.59 29.96
N TYR A 311 11.11 12.56 30.85
CA TYR A 311 10.62 12.48 32.23
C TYR A 311 9.08 12.39 32.29
N ILE A 312 8.39 13.14 31.45
CA ILE A 312 6.92 13.12 31.35
C ILE A 312 6.45 11.80 30.71
N ARG A 313 7.09 11.38 29.61
CA ARG A 313 6.59 10.32 28.73
C ARG A 313 7.06 8.91 29.05
N SER A 314 8.24 8.73 29.65
CA SER A 314 8.85 7.41 29.87
C SER A 314 8.03 6.54 30.84
N ARG A 315 7.26 7.16 31.74
CA ARG A 315 6.42 6.47 32.72
C ARG A 315 4.95 6.72 32.43
N GLY A 316 4.20 5.64 32.20
CA GLY A 316 2.77 5.73 31.84
C GLY A 316 1.90 6.44 32.86
N LEU A 317 2.23 6.40 34.16
CA LEU A 317 1.49 7.17 35.18
C LEU A 317 1.68 8.68 35.01
N LYS A 318 2.93 9.14 34.89
CA LYS A 318 3.25 10.57 34.70
C LYS A 318 2.65 11.11 33.40
N HIS A 319 2.71 10.32 32.34
CA HIS A 319 2.10 10.70 31.07
C HIS A 319 0.58 10.92 31.20
N ARG A 320 -0.13 9.99 31.87
CA ARG A 320 -1.58 10.17 32.12
C ARG A 320 -1.87 11.39 33.00
N GLN A 321 -1.06 11.62 34.04
CA GLN A 321 -1.21 12.79 34.91
C GLN A 321 -0.96 14.09 34.14
N PHE A 322 0.03 14.13 33.25
CA PHE A 322 0.28 15.30 32.42
C PHE A 322 -0.87 15.57 31.45
N ARG A 323 -1.41 14.54 30.80
CA ARG A 323 -2.58 14.71 29.92
C ARG A 323 -3.81 15.23 30.68
N GLN A 324 -4.05 14.72 31.87
CA GLN A 324 -5.13 15.22 32.73
C GLN A 324 -4.88 16.69 33.13
N PHE A 325 -3.64 17.04 33.49
CA PHE A 325 -3.26 18.41 33.82
C PHE A 325 -3.48 19.38 32.66
N LEU A 326 -3.15 18.98 31.42
CA LEU A 326 -3.41 19.78 30.22
C LEU A 326 -4.91 19.97 29.95
N ASP A 327 -5.72 18.93 30.17
CA ASP A 327 -7.18 18.99 30.04
C ASP A 327 -7.82 19.94 31.07
N GLU A 328 -7.37 19.87 32.32
CA GLU A 328 -7.81 20.76 33.41
C GLU A 328 -7.48 22.24 33.12
N LEU A 329 -6.34 22.50 32.49
CA LEU A 329 -5.94 23.85 32.08
C LEU A 329 -6.56 24.32 30.75
N GLN A 330 -7.33 23.46 30.07
CA GLN A 330 -7.83 23.70 28.71
C GLN A 330 -6.70 24.15 27.74
N ALA A 331 -5.54 23.51 27.85
CA ALA A 331 -4.38 23.83 27.04
C ALA A 331 -4.65 23.65 25.54
N GLU A 332 -3.90 24.35 24.68
CA GLU A 332 -4.02 24.24 23.21
C GLU A 332 -3.84 22.80 22.70
N TYR A 333 -3.07 21.98 23.44
CA TYR A 333 -2.77 20.60 23.08
C TYR A 333 -3.07 19.63 24.22
N GLU A 334 -3.60 18.46 23.85
CA GLU A 334 -3.94 17.39 24.81
C GLU A 334 -2.76 16.47 25.19
N ASP A 335 -1.62 16.58 24.49
CA ASP A 335 -0.44 15.73 24.70
C ASP A 335 0.84 16.32 24.09
N ILE A 336 1.98 15.79 24.52
CA ILE A 336 3.31 16.03 23.95
C ILE A 336 3.84 14.77 23.25
N PRO A 337 4.33 14.86 21.99
CA PRO A 337 4.93 13.72 21.30
C PRO A 337 6.17 13.17 22.00
N TYR A 338 6.39 11.86 21.90
CA TYR A 338 7.65 11.25 22.36
C TYR A 338 8.81 11.64 21.46
N PHE A 339 10.01 11.81 22.03
CA PHE A 339 11.21 12.03 21.24
C PHE A 339 11.65 10.73 20.55
N ALA A 340 11.66 10.73 19.22
CA ALA A 340 12.16 9.63 18.41
C ALA A 340 13.41 10.08 17.64
N GLU A 341 14.59 9.63 18.08
CA GLU A 341 15.89 10.06 17.53
C GLU A 341 16.05 9.75 16.04
N VAL A 342 15.47 8.63 15.59
CA VAL A 342 15.55 8.12 14.22
C VAL A 342 14.54 8.82 13.28
N ARG A 343 13.53 9.52 13.80
CA ARG A 343 12.47 10.14 13.00
C ARG A 343 12.55 11.66 13.07
N TRP A 344 13.36 12.25 12.20
CA TRP A 344 13.70 13.69 12.18
C TRP A 344 12.47 14.63 12.15
N LEU A 345 11.44 14.34 11.33
CA LEU A 345 10.20 15.14 11.32
C LEU A 345 9.48 15.11 12.69
N SER A 346 9.65 14.04 13.46
CA SER A 346 9.10 13.93 14.80
C SER A 346 9.87 14.78 15.80
N LYS A 347 11.18 14.99 15.60
CA LYS A 347 12.01 15.86 16.45
C LYS A 347 11.51 17.29 16.41
N GLY A 348 11.37 17.89 15.22
CA GLY A 348 10.88 19.27 15.11
C GLY A 348 9.46 19.45 15.64
N LYS A 349 8.56 18.50 15.36
CA LYS A 349 7.19 18.51 15.92
C LYS A 349 7.18 18.43 17.45
N MET A 350 8.04 17.60 18.05
CA MET A 350 8.16 17.48 19.50
C MET A 350 8.69 18.80 20.09
N ILE A 351 9.78 19.34 19.55
CA ILE A 351 10.41 20.58 20.03
C ILE A 351 9.43 21.77 19.94
N GLY A 352 8.76 21.94 18.79
CA GLY A 352 7.73 22.96 18.62
C GLY A 352 6.54 22.79 19.58
N ARG A 353 6.17 21.55 19.91
CA ARG A 353 5.12 21.28 20.91
C ARG A 353 5.57 21.58 22.32
N ALA A 354 6.80 21.22 22.67
CA ALA A 354 7.39 21.52 23.97
C ALA A 354 7.48 23.03 24.20
N TYR A 355 7.85 23.81 23.18
CA TYR A 355 7.91 25.26 23.27
C TYR A 355 6.53 25.88 23.54
N LYS A 356 5.51 25.45 22.78
CA LYS A 356 4.13 25.95 23.00
C LYS A 356 3.56 25.60 24.37
N LEU A 357 3.96 24.46 24.93
CA LEU A 357 3.54 23.98 26.26
C LEU A 357 4.55 24.33 27.37
N GLN A 358 5.49 25.24 27.14
CA GLN A 358 6.62 25.46 28.05
C GLN A 358 6.17 25.83 29.47
N THR A 359 5.09 26.61 29.60
CA THR A 359 4.53 27.05 30.89
C THR A 359 3.90 25.87 31.63
N GLU A 360 3.10 25.06 30.93
CA GLU A 360 2.45 23.87 31.47
C GLU A 360 3.48 22.81 31.86
N ILE A 361 4.52 22.62 31.04
CA ILE A 361 5.63 21.72 31.32
C ILE A 361 6.38 22.15 32.58
N LEU A 362 6.71 23.43 32.70
CA LEU A 362 7.37 23.97 33.89
C LEU A 362 6.53 23.71 35.14
N ASN A 363 5.26 24.14 35.14
CA ASN A 363 4.35 23.97 36.28
C ASN A 363 4.15 22.49 36.64
N PHE A 364 4.02 21.61 35.65
CA PHE A 364 3.86 20.18 35.89
C PHE A 364 5.12 19.56 36.49
N CYS A 365 6.30 19.89 35.97
CA CYS A 365 7.55 19.35 36.50
C CYS A 365 7.80 19.79 37.95
N GLU A 366 7.51 21.05 38.27
CA GLU A 366 7.72 21.61 39.61
C GLU A 366 6.74 21.08 40.64
N SER A 367 5.46 20.92 40.28
CA SER A 367 4.49 20.24 41.14
C SER A 367 4.87 18.78 41.46
N HIS A 368 5.76 18.19 40.66
CA HIS A 368 6.33 16.86 40.86
C HIS A 368 7.78 16.89 41.38
N GLY A 369 8.24 18.03 41.92
CA GLY A 369 9.53 18.17 42.57
C GLY A 369 10.74 18.19 41.63
N ARG A 370 10.54 18.48 40.34
CA ARG A 370 11.62 18.67 39.37
C ARG A 370 11.70 20.15 38.97
N GLU A 371 12.78 20.81 39.38
CA GLU A 371 13.09 22.16 38.92
C GLU A 371 13.61 22.15 37.48
N LEU A 372 13.26 23.20 36.74
CA LEU A 372 13.68 23.45 35.35
C LEU A 372 14.16 24.91 35.23
N PRO A 373 15.32 25.27 35.81
CA PRO A 373 15.81 26.66 35.79
C PRO A 373 15.96 27.21 34.37
N GLU A 374 16.30 26.37 33.40
CA GLU A 374 16.47 26.75 31.99
C GLU A 374 15.18 27.34 31.39
N PHE A 375 14.01 26.84 31.80
CA PHE A 375 12.71 27.35 31.33
C PHE A 375 12.37 28.74 31.90
N ARG A 376 13.21 29.29 32.78
CA ARG A 376 13.13 30.67 33.27
C ARG A 376 14.25 31.56 32.72
N ASP A 377 15.25 30.97 32.08
CA ASP A 377 16.40 31.68 31.57
C ASP A 377 16.08 32.30 30.20
N SER A 378 16.31 33.60 30.05
CA SER A 378 15.91 34.31 28.84
C SER A 378 16.76 33.94 27.62
N GLU A 379 18.06 33.68 27.81
CA GLU A 379 18.94 33.25 26.73
C GLU A 379 18.54 31.86 26.24
N PHE A 380 18.32 30.91 27.16
CA PHE A 380 17.83 29.58 26.81
C PHE A 380 16.52 29.62 26.04
N LEU A 381 15.57 30.46 26.45
CA LEU A 381 14.28 30.57 25.76
C LEU A 381 14.40 31.21 24.38
N ASN A 382 15.39 32.09 24.17
CA ASN A 382 15.71 32.64 22.84
C ASN A 382 16.31 31.54 21.94
N ASP A 383 17.29 30.79 22.44
CA ASP A 383 17.86 29.63 21.74
C ASP A 383 16.78 28.58 21.42
N PHE A 384 15.85 28.35 22.35
CA PHE A 384 14.74 27.43 22.17
C PHE A 384 13.78 27.91 21.07
N ALA A 385 13.43 29.21 21.07
CA ALA A 385 12.62 29.80 20.02
C ALA A 385 13.30 29.72 18.64
N PHE A 386 14.59 30.05 18.56
CA PHE A 386 15.38 29.90 17.33
C PHE A 386 15.40 28.44 16.84
N LEU A 387 15.61 27.48 17.76
CA LEU A 387 15.61 26.06 17.42
C LEU A 387 14.28 25.60 16.84
N VAL A 388 13.15 26.13 17.34
CA VAL A 388 11.81 25.82 16.81
C VAL A 388 11.68 26.30 15.36
N ASP A 389 12.07 27.54 15.08
CA ASP A 389 11.95 28.12 13.74
C ASP A 389 12.87 27.41 12.73
N ILE A 390 14.15 27.21 13.05
CA ILE A 390 15.09 26.54 12.13
C ILE A 390 14.74 25.07 11.89
N LEU A 391 14.23 24.34 12.90
CA LEU A 391 13.75 22.98 12.69
C LEU A 391 12.47 22.95 11.85
N THR A 392 11.66 24.01 11.87
CA THR A 392 10.49 24.13 10.98
C THR A 392 10.94 24.25 9.53
N HIS A 393 11.91 25.13 9.26
CA HIS A 393 12.53 25.30 7.94
C HIS A 393 13.18 24.02 7.41
N LEU A 394 13.93 23.30 8.26
CA LEU A 394 14.53 22.00 7.91
C LEU A 394 13.47 20.93 7.59
N ASN A 395 12.38 20.87 8.37
CA ASN A 395 11.28 19.95 8.09
C ASN A 395 10.57 20.29 6.77
N ASP A 396 10.42 21.58 6.47
CA ASP A 396 9.82 22.04 5.21
C ASP A 396 10.69 21.68 4.01
N LEU A 397 12.01 21.88 4.10
CA LEU A 397 12.93 21.38 3.09
C LEU A 397 12.80 19.86 2.93
N ASN A 398 12.87 19.11 4.04
CA ASN A 398 12.79 17.67 4.04
C ASN A 398 11.51 17.14 3.35
N THR A 399 10.35 17.76 3.63
CA THR A 399 9.09 17.40 2.97
C THR A 399 9.09 17.73 1.47
N LYS A 400 9.75 18.81 1.04
CA LYS A 400 9.92 19.15 -0.39
C LYS A 400 10.86 18.18 -1.11
N LEU A 401 11.79 17.53 -0.40
CA LEU A 401 12.75 16.57 -0.95
C LEU A 401 12.22 15.14 -1.08
N GLN A 402 11.02 14.86 -0.57
CA GLN A 402 10.40 13.53 -0.60
C GLN A 402 9.04 13.52 -1.31
N GLY A 403 8.52 12.32 -1.57
CA GLY A 403 7.25 12.11 -2.23
C GLY A 403 7.38 11.77 -3.72
N LYS A 404 6.23 11.52 -4.34
CA LYS A 404 6.14 11.11 -5.74
C LYS A 404 6.39 12.29 -6.68
N ASP A 405 6.74 11.95 -7.92
CA ASP A 405 6.82 12.88 -9.05
C ASP A 405 7.85 14.01 -8.88
N LYS A 406 8.87 13.80 -8.04
CA LYS A 406 10.02 14.71 -7.89
C LYS A 406 11.10 14.38 -8.90
N LEU A 407 11.61 15.39 -9.61
CA LEU A 407 12.81 15.28 -10.46
C LEU A 407 14.05 15.73 -9.70
N ILE A 408 15.23 15.24 -10.12
CA ILE A 408 16.52 15.66 -9.54
C ILE A 408 16.70 17.17 -9.65
N SER A 409 16.25 17.79 -10.74
CA SER A 409 16.25 19.25 -10.90
C SER A 409 15.44 19.94 -9.81
N ASP A 410 14.27 19.42 -9.45
CA ASP A 410 13.42 20.01 -8.42
C ASP A 410 14.10 19.93 -7.06
N LEU A 411 14.69 18.77 -6.76
CA LEU A 411 15.45 18.55 -5.53
C LEU A 411 16.64 19.52 -5.43
N TYR A 412 17.38 19.70 -6.52
CA TYR A 412 18.49 20.65 -6.59
C TYR A 412 18.04 22.10 -6.34
N HIS A 413 16.94 22.54 -6.98
CA HIS A 413 16.40 23.88 -6.74
C HIS A 413 15.92 24.07 -5.29
N HIS A 414 15.32 23.05 -4.67
CA HIS A 414 14.91 23.13 -3.27
C HIS A 414 16.10 23.30 -2.32
N VAL A 415 17.19 22.54 -2.54
CA VAL A 415 18.41 22.69 -1.74
C VAL A 415 19.08 24.04 -2.00
N GLY A 416 19.26 24.45 -3.27
CA GLY A 416 19.89 25.73 -3.60
C GLY A 416 19.08 26.94 -3.10
N GLY A 417 17.75 26.87 -3.14
CA GLY A 417 16.90 27.91 -2.55
C GLY A 417 17.03 27.97 -1.02
N PHE A 418 17.20 26.82 -0.36
CA PHE A 418 17.44 26.78 1.08
C PHE A 418 18.81 27.33 1.45
N ASP A 419 19.84 27.01 0.68
CA ASP A 419 21.20 27.54 0.83
C ASP A 419 21.20 29.07 0.77
N GLY A 420 20.55 29.66 -0.23
CA GLY A 420 20.39 31.11 -0.32
C GLY A 420 19.61 31.73 0.84
N MET A 421 18.60 31.03 1.40
CA MET A 421 17.91 31.51 2.62
C MET A 421 18.84 31.48 3.83
N LEU A 422 19.67 30.45 3.98
CA LEU A 422 20.65 30.41 5.07
C LEU A 422 21.66 31.57 4.98
N GLU A 423 22.17 31.86 3.77
CA GLU A 423 23.06 33.00 3.55
C GLU A 423 22.39 34.33 3.94
N LEU A 424 21.13 34.53 3.52
CA LEU A 424 20.36 35.73 3.88
C LEU A 424 20.20 35.87 5.40
N TRP A 425 19.79 34.81 6.09
CA TRP A 425 19.60 34.84 7.54
C TRP A 425 20.92 35.09 8.28
N ILE A 426 22.03 34.51 7.81
CA ILE A 426 23.36 34.79 8.38
C ILE A 426 23.67 36.28 8.27
N GLU A 427 23.46 36.89 7.10
CA GLU A 427 23.68 38.34 6.92
C GLU A 427 22.77 39.21 7.80
N GLU A 428 21.53 38.77 8.04
CA GLU A 428 20.58 39.46 8.92
C GLU A 428 21.06 39.38 10.37
N PHE A 429 21.40 38.19 10.87
CA PHE A 429 21.91 38.02 12.24
C PHE A 429 23.23 38.77 12.46
N ASP A 430 24.14 38.81 11.48
CA ASP A 430 25.39 39.58 11.54
C ASP A 430 25.15 41.09 11.64
N LYS A 431 24.00 41.57 11.13
CA LYS A 431 23.53 42.96 11.25
C LYS A 431 22.62 43.17 12.47
N TYR A 432 22.51 42.17 13.35
CA TYR A 432 21.61 42.17 14.51
C TYR A 432 20.13 42.32 14.13
N TYR A 433 19.73 41.80 12.97
CA TYR A 433 18.34 41.73 12.52
C TYR A 433 17.74 40.34 12.70
N VAL A 434 16.44 40.29 12.95
CA VAL A 434 15.62 39.07 12.89
C VAL A 434 14.39 39.35 12.05
N ASP A 435 14.26 38.65 10.93
CA ASP A 435 13.05 38.68 10.13
C ASP A 435 11.90 37.92 10.81
N ARG A 436 10.79 38.60 11.05
CA ARG A 436 9.62 38.02 11.74
C ARG A 436 8.95 36.93 10.91
N GLU A 437 8.99 37.03 9.57
CA GLU A 437 8.40 35.99 8.72
C GLU A 437 9.21 34.69 8.77
N SER A 438 10.53 34.81 8.75
CA SER A 438 11.46 33.67 8.82
C SER A 438 11.59 33.10 10.23
N PHE A 439 11.59 33.93 11.27
CA PHE A 439 11.77 33.52 12.66
C PHE A 439 10.65 34.02 13.58
N PRO A 440 9.39 33.62 13.35
CA PRO A 440 8.24 34.15 14.07
C PRO A 440 8.24 33.80 15.56
N THR A 441 8.78 32.63 15.93
CA THR A 441 8.84 32.19 17.32
C THR A 441 9.88 32.99 18.08
N LEU A 442 11.05 33.20 17.48
CA LEU A 442 12.11 34.03 18.05
C LEU A 442 11.68 35.50 18.12
N ALA A 443 11.22 36.08 17.01
CA ALA A 443 10.76 37.47 16.95
C ALA A 443 9.63 37.79 17.95
N GLY A 444 8.83 36.78 18.35
CA GLY A 444 7.80 36.90 19.36
C GLY A 444 8.30 36.85 20.82
N ARG A 445 9.61 36.64 21.08
CA ARG A 445 10.18 36.56 22.43
C ARG A 445 10.15 37.92 23.12
N PRO A 446 9.55 38.02 24.33
CA PRO A 446 9.61 39.25 25.13
C PRO A 446 11.07 39.63 25.43
N GLY A 447 11.41 40.91 25.26
CA GLY A 447 12.76 41.43 25.53
C GLY A 447 13.80 41.16 24.44
N LEU A 448 13.43 40.51 23.32
CA LEU A 448 14.38 40.29 22.22
C LEU A 448 14.84 41.61 21.56
N GLU A 449 13.94 42.60 21.49
CA GLU A 449 14.19 43.93 20.93
C GLU A 449 15.32 44.71 21.63
N GLU A 450 15.72 44.28 22.84
CA GLU A 450 16.86 44.85 23.55
C GLU A 450 18.21 44.46 22.92
N ASN A 451 18.26 43.35 22.18
CA ASN A 451 19.48 42.77 21.62
C ASN A 451 19.47 42.65 20.08
N LEU A 452 18.29 42.57 19.47
CA LEU A 452 18.11 42.41 18.02
C LEU A 452 17.00 43.33 17.51
N THR A 453 17.16 43.86 16.31
CA THR A 453 16.10 44.61 15.63
C THR A 453 15.21 43.66 14.85
N VAL A 454 13.92 43.59 15.21
CA VAL A 454 12.93 42.79 14.48
C VAL A 454 12.47 43.56 13.25
N ILE A 455 12.53 42.91 12.08
CA ILE A 455 12.05 43.47 10.81
C ILE A 455 10.85 42.65 10.32
N ASP A 456 9.93 43.34 9.67
CA ASP A 456 8.81 42.73 8.93
C ASP A 456 9.10 42.99 7.44
N GLN A 457 9.49 41.97 6.67
CA GLN A 457 9.77 42.12 5.23
C GLN A 457 8.51 42.12 4.37
#